data_AF-A0A397TTK8-F1
#
_entry.id   AF-A0A397TTK8-F1
#
_cell.length_a   1.000
_cell.length_b   1.000
_cell.length_c   1.000
_cell.angle_alpha   90.00
_cell.angle_beta   90.00
_cell.angle_gamma   90.00
#
_symmetry.space_group_name_H-M   'P 1'
#
loop_
_entity.id
_entity.type
_entity.pdbx_description
1 polymer ?
#
loop_
_entity_poly.entity_id
_entity_poly.type
_entity_poly.pdbx_seq_one_letter_code
_entity_poly.pdbx_strand_id
1 'polypeptide(L)'
;MRTYGFSVDQLVNQVNPYIEVNKNLQDQFKQNIQSYENDLHEFTICILVNNKKRIYLSRRNNSIKDYYGKYQVSEGGKKNNESYDQCAKRETKEETDVEIYKLDLVMIHQGFRVFSDGKECIFKCAIYFALIGN
;
A
#
# COMPACT_ATOMS: atom_id res chain seq x y z
N MET A 1 32.94 42.40 32.80
CA MET A 1 32.80 41.33 31.79
C MET A 1 32.36 40.05 32.52
N ARG A 2 31.19 39.49 32.22
CA ARG A 2 30.78 38.19 32.77
C ARG A 2 31.62 37.11 32.07
N THR A 3 32.59 36.54 32.76
CA THR A 3 33.27 35.33 32.31
C THR A 3 32.29 34.18 32.45
N TYR A 4 31.76 33.69 31.33
CA TYR A 4 30.98 32.46 31.30
C TYR A 4 31.89 31.32 31.79
N GLY A 5 31.57 30.74 32.95
CA GLY A 5 32.43 29.82 33.69
C GLY A 5 32.49 28.38 33.15
N PHE A 6 32.34 28.20 31.83
CA PHE A 6 32.37 26.88 31.20
C PHE A 6 33.42 26.87 30.09
N SER A 7 34.30 25.86 30.10
CA SER A 7 35.23 25.65 28.99
C SER A 7 34.49 25.04 27.79
N VAL A 8 34.99 25.29 26.58
CA VAL A 8 34.45 24.69 25.36
C VAL A 8 34.43 23.16 25.48
N ASP A 9 35.46 22.56 26.07
CA ASP A 9 35.55 21.11 26.28
C ASP A 9 34.46 20.57 27.22
N GLN A 10 34.12 21.31 28.28
CA GLN A 10 33.00 20.94 29.16
C GLN A 10 31.69 20.95 28.40
N LEU A 11 31.50 21.93 27.50
CA LEU A 11 30.30 22.04 26.68
C LEU A 11 30.23 20.91 25.64
N VAL A 12 31.34 20.60 24.97
CA VAL A 12 31.45 19.50 24.00
C VAL A 12 31.18 18.15 24.67
N ASN A 13 31.76 17.90 25.85
CA ASN A 13 31.53 16.67 26.60
C ASN A 13 30.09 16.52 27.08
N GLN A 14 29.40 17.62 27.36
CA GLN A 14 27.97 17.60 27.69
C GLN A 14 27.09 17.37 26.45
N VAL A 15 27.45 17.94 25.29
CA VAL A 15 26.61 17.91 24.08
C VAL A 15 26.78 16.64 23.26
N ASN A 16 28.00 16.09 23.16
CA ASN A 16 28.30 14.91 22.34
C ASN A 16 27.43 13.68 22.64
N PRO A 17 27.14 13.33 23.92
CA PRO A 17 26.24 12.21 24.23
C PRO A 17 24.83 12.42 23.67
N TYR A 18 24.29 13.64 23.71
CA TYR A 18 22.98 13.94 23.12
C TYR A 18 22.97 13.81 21.60
N ILE A 19 24.07 14.23 20.95
CA ILE A 19 24.24 14.04 19.49
C ILE A 19 24.24 12.55 19.14
N GLU A 20 24.96 11.73 19.90
CA GLU A 20 25.03 10.29 19.68
C GLU A 20 23.67 9.62 19.88
N VAL A 21 22.96 9.93 20.96
CA VAL A 21 21.60 9.42 21.21
C VAL A 21 20.65 9.81 20.07
N ASN A 22 20.71 11.06 19.61
CA ASN A 22 19.85 11.53 18.51
C ASN A 22 20.16 10.82 17.18
N LYS A 23 21.44 10.55 16.88
CA LYS A 23 21.81 9.76 15.70
C LYS A 23 21.28 8.34 15.78
N ASN A 24 21.46 7.68 16.93
CA ASN A 24 20.96 6.32 17.14
C ASN A 24 19.43 6.26 16.99
N LEU A 25 18.69 7.24 17.53
CA LEU A 25 17.25 7.34 17.36
C LEU A 25 16.85 7.54 15.89
N GLN A 26 17.55 8.42 15.16
CA GLN A 26 17.30 8.63 13.73
C GLN A 26 17.51 7.36 12.91
N ASP A 27 18.57 6.60 13.21
CA ASP A 27 18.85 5.35 12.50
C ASP A 27 17.82 4.26 12.84
N GLN A 28 17.39 4.17 14.11
CA GLN A 28 16.28 3.29 14.50
C GLN A 28 14.97 3.66 13.78
N PHE A 29 14.62 4.95 13.70
CA PHE A 29 13.43 5.38 12.97
C PHE A 29 13.50 5.05 11.48
N LYS A 30 14.66 5.24 10.83
CA LYS A 30 14.86 4.85 9.44
C LYS A 30 14.66 3.35 9.23
N GLN A 31 15.25 2.52 10.09
CA GLN A 31 15.08 1.06 10.02
C GLN A 31 13.62 0.66 10.20
N ASN A 32 12.91 1.29 11.13
CA ASN A 32 11.48 1.04 11.33
C ASN A 32 10.66 1.43 10.08
N ILE A 33 10.87 2.63 9.52
CA ILE A 33 10.20 3.07 8.29
C ILE A 33 10.46 2.08 7.15
N GLN A 34 11.71 1.70 6.95
CA GLN A 34 12.09 0.78 5.88
C GLN A 34 11.49 -0.62 6.10
N SER A 35 11.35 -1.07 7.35
CA SER A 35 10.61 -2.29 7.68
C SER A 35 9.15 -2.19 7.27
N TYR A 36 8.48 -1.06 7.53
CA TYR A 36 7.08 -0.86 7.11
C TYR A 36 6.93 -0.76 5.59
N GLU A 37 7.89 -0.16 4.89
CA GLU A 37 7.91 -0.08 3.42
C GLU A 37 8.15 -1.45 2.76
N ASN A 38 8.97 -2.30 3.39
CA ASN A 38 9.21 -3.68 2.90
C ASN A 38 7.93 -4.54 2.97
N ASP A 39 7.00 -4.23 3.88
CA ASP A 39 5.71 -4.90 4.02
C ASP A 39 4.58 -4.23 3.23
N LEU A 40 4.91 -3.39 2.23
CA LEU A 40 3.92 -2.73 1.39
C LEU A 40 3.07 -3.75 0.60
N HIS A 41 1.77 -3.74 0.85
CA HIS A 41 0.81 -4.52 0.08
C HIS A 41 0.26 -3.71 -1.10
N GLU A 42 0.72 -4.04 -2.31
CA GLU A 42 0.22 -3.43 -3.54
C GLU A 42 -0.86 -4.31 -4.19
N PHE A 43 -2.00 -3.73 -4.55
CA PHE A 43 -3.09 -4.45 -5.21
C PHE A 43 -3.94 -3.52 -6.09
N THR A 44 -4.83 -4.10 -6.87
CA THR A 44 -5.74 -3.37 -7.76
C THR A 44 -7.18 -3.75 -7.52
N ILE A 45 -8.08 -2.78 -7.72
CA ILE A 45 -9.53 -3.00 -7.78
C ILE A 45 -10.00 -2.57 -9.17
N CYS A 46 -10.81 -3.39 -9.84
CA CYS A 46 -11.33 -3.09 -11.18
C CYS A 46 -12.87 -3.15 -11.19
N ILE A 47 -13.51 -2.00 -11.44
CA ILE A 47 -14.96 -1.87 -11.53
C ILE A 47 -15.38 -2.09 -12.99
N LEU A 48 -16.05 -3.20 -13.27
CA LEU A 48 -16.56 -3.51 -14.60
C LEU A 48 -17.97 -2.99 -14.79
N VAL A 49 -18.18 -2.17 -15.83
CA VAL A 49 -19.46 -1.54 -16.10
C VAL A 49 -19.89 -1.74 -17.54
N ASN A 50 -21.14 -2.17 -17.72
CA ASN A 50 -21.69 -2.36 -19.06
C ASN A 50 -22.30 -1.07 -19.64
N ASN A 51 -22.68 -1.14 -20.92
CA ASN A 51 -23.36 -0.05 -21.64
C ASN A 51 -24.67 0.45 -20.99
N LYS A 52 -25.30 -0.36 -20.13
CA LYS A 52 -26.49 0.00 -19.33
C LYS A 52 -26.14 0.58 -17.96
N LYS A 53 -24.87 0.94 -17.71
CA LYS A 53 -24.36 1.46 -16.44
C LYS A 53 -24.54 0.50 -15.26
N ARG A 54 -24.59 -0.81 -15.51
CA ARG A 54 -24.66 -1.84 -14.46
C ARG A 54 -23.25 -2.29 -14.11
N ILE A 55 -23.00 -2.44 -12.82
CA ILE A 55 -21.73 -2.91 -12.28
C ILE A 55 -21.78 -4.43 -12.12
N TYR A 56 -20.73 -5.12 -12.55
CA TYR A 56 -20.55 -6.52 -12.26
C TYR A 56 -20.00 -6.70 -10.84
N LEU A 57 -20.63 -7.58 -10.05
CA LEU A 57 -20.17 -7.99 -8.73
C LEU A 57 -20.04 -9.50 -8.70
N SER A 58 -18.98 -10.01 -8.10
CA SER A 58 -18.79 -11.42 -7.82
C SER A 58 -18.88 -11.67 -6.31
N ARG A 59 -19.27 -12.89 -5.93
CA ARG A 59 -19.23 -13.33 -4.53
C ARG A 59 -17.92 -14.05 -4.28
N ARG A 60 -17.13 -13.57 -3.33
CA ARG A 60 -15.82 -14.16 -2.99
C ARG A 60 -16.02 -15.59 -2.46
N ASN A 61 -15.39 -16.56 -3.10
CA ASN A 61 -15.61 -17.99 -2.85
C ASN A 61 -14.45 -18.70 -2.13
N ASN A 62 -13.34 -18.01 -1.85
CA ASN A 62 -12.20 -18.57 -1.13
C ASN A 62 -12.33 -18.28 0.39
N SER A 63 -12.50 -19.33 1.19
CA SER A 63 -12.72 -19.25 2.64
C SER A 63 -11.50 -18.84 3.46
N ILE A 64 -10.29 -18.89 2.88
CA ILE A 64 -9.04 -18.49 3.53
C ILE A 64 -8.84 -16.98 3.44
N LYS A 65 -9.49 -16.33 2.48
CA LYS A 65 -9.35 -14.89 2.24
C LYS A 65 -10.26 -14.08 3.15
N ASP A 66 -9.87 -12.82 3.35
CA ASP A 66 -10.74 -11.80 3.92
C ASP A 66 -12.06 -11.68 3.14
N TYR A 67 -13.11 -11.23 3.83
CA TYR A 67 -14.43 -11.01 3.22
C TYR A 67 -15.04 -12.21 2.48
N TYR A 68 -14.72 -13.44 2.88
CA TYR A 68 -15.33 -14.65 2.33
C TYR A 68 -16.87 -14.56 2.33
N GLY A 69 -17.47 -14.92 1.19
CA GLY A 69 -18.91 -14.91 0.98
C GLY A 69 -19.55 -13.53 0.81
N LYS A 70 -18.77 -12.44 0.82
CA LYS A 70 -19.24 -11.08 0.50
C LYS A 70 -19.18 -10.79 -1.00
N TYR A 71 -19.98 -9.82 -1.44
CA TYR A 71 -19.95 -9.32 -2.81
C TYR A 71 -18.87 -8.25 -2.95
N GLN A 72 -18.11 -8.33 -4.03
CA GLN A 72 -17.03 -7.41 -4.37
C GLN A 72 -16.89 -7.28 -5.89
N VAL A 73 -16.13 -6.29 -6.34
CA VAL A 73 -15.66 -6.21 -7.73
C VAL A 73 -14.38 -7.04 -7.88
N SER A 74 -13.78 -7.05 -9.08
CA SER A 74 -12.53 -7.77 -9.27
C SER A 74 -11.38 -7.10 -8.52
N GLU A 75 -10.54 -7.91 -7.89
CA GLU A 75 -9.42 -7.46 -7.08
C GLU A 75 -8.26 -8.46 -7.15
N GLY A 76 -7.03 -7.96 -7.11
CA GLY A 76 -5.93 -8.84 -6.76
C GLY A 76 -4.59 -8.17 -6.58
N GLY A 77 -3.65 -8.94 -6.04
CA GLY A 77 -2.35 -8.49 -5.59
C GLY A 77 -1.38 -8.29 -6.75
N LYS A 78 -0.65 -7.17 -6.71
CA LYS A 78 0.36 -6.84 -7.70
C LYS A 78 1.61 -7.69 -7.49
N LYS A 79 2.04 -8.38 -8.54
CA LYS A 79 3.26 -9.20 -8.59
C LYS A 79 4.50 -8.32 -8.79
N ASN A 80 5.67 -8.88 -8.45
CA ASN A 80 6.94 -8.22 -8.73
C ASN A 80 7.11 -8.04 -10.24
N ASN A 81 7.52 -6.83 -10.66
CA ASN A 81 7.74 -6.41 -12.06
C ASN A 81 6.49 -6.21 -12.94
N GLU A 82 5.26 -6.25 -12.41
CA GLU A 82 4.09 -5.81 -13.17
C GLU A 82 3.70 -4.37 -12.81
N SER A 83 3.08 -3.63 -13.75
CA SER A 83 2.43 -2.35 -13.47
C SER A 83 1.04 -2.57 -12.87
N TYR A 84 0.45 -1.53 -12.27
CA TYR A 84 -0.94 -1.61 -11.80
C TYR A 84 -1.94 -1.93 -12.92
N ASP A 85 -1.76 -1.35 -14.12
CA ASP A 85 -2.62 -1.67 -15.27
C ASP A 85 -2.53 -3.15 -15.68
N GLN A 86 -1.32 -3.71 -15.67
CA GLN A 86 -1.09 -5.13 -15.98
C GLN A 86 -1.73 -6.03 -14.91
N CYS A 87 -1.54 -5.70 -13.63
CA CYS A 87 -2.19 -6.37 -12.51
C CYS A 87 -3.71 -6.36 -12.66
N ALA A 88 -4.32 -5.19 -12.86
CA ALA A 88 -5.77 -5.04 -12.97
C ALA A 88 -6.35 -5.85 -14.13
N LYS A 89 -5.70 -5.84 -15.30
CA LYS A 89 -6.13 -6.66 -16.46
C LYS A 89 -6.02 -8.15 -16.17
N ARG A 90 -4.89 -8.58 -15.61
CA ARG A 90 -4.62 -9.97 -15.27
C ARG A 90 -5.62 -10.52 -14.26
N GLU A 91 -5.80 -9.83 -13.13
CA GLU A 91 -6.74 -10.24 -12.06
C GLU A 91 -8.19 -10.24 -12.57
N THR A 92 -8.58 -9.22 -13.35
CA THR A 92 -9.92 -9.21 -13.97
C THR A 92 -10.14 -10.43 -14.85
N LYS A 93 -9.16 -10.79 -15.68
CA LYS A 93 -9.25 -11.96 -16.56
C LYS A 93 -9.29 -13.26 -15.76
N GLU A 94 -8.45 -13.39 -14.73
CA GLU A 94 -8.40 -14.57 -13.84
C GLU A 94 -9.74 -14.79 -13.09
N GLU A 95 -10.40 -13.73 -12.62
CA GLU A 95 -11.61 -13.83 -11.80
C GLU A 95 -12.93 -13.85 -12.60
N THR A 96 -12.97 -13.21 -13.77
CA THR A 96 -14.21 -12.98 -14.52
C THR A 96 -14.23 -13.54 -15.93
N ASP A 97 -13.08 -13.99 -16.43
CA ASP A 97 -12.84 -14.38 -17.83
C ASP A 97 -13.06 -13.24 -18.86
N VAL A 98 -13.17 -11.98 -18.41
CA VAL A 98 -13.34 -10.81 -19.28
C VAL A 98 -11.98 -10.20 -19.65
N GLU A 99 -11.76 -10.00 -20.95
CA GLU A 99 -10.58 -9.31 -21.47
C GLU A 99 -10.78 -7.78 -21.43
N ILE A 100 -9.87 -7.05 -20.80
CA ILE A 100 -9.96 -5.59 -20.66
C ILE A 100 -8.93 -4.89 -21.55
N TYR A 101 -9.43 -4.23 -22.60
CA TYR A 101 -8.59 -3.47 -23.54
C TYR A 101 -8.19 -2.10 -22.98
N LYS A 102 -9.14 -1.39 -22.37
CA LYS A 102 -8.96 -0.05 -21.82
C LYS A 102 -9.34 -0.01 -20.33
N LEU A 103 -8.44 0.54 -19.53
CA LEU A 103 -8.66 0.87 -18.13
C LEU A 103 -8.67 2.40 -18.01
N ASP A 104 -9.59 2.92 -17.21
CA ASP A 104 -9.59 4.32 -16.78
C ASP A 104 -9.24 4.32 -15.27
N LEU A 105 -8.07 4.89 -14.92
CA LEU A 105 -7.66 5.02 -13.52
C LEU A 105 -8.57 6.03 -12.81
N VAL A 106 -9.23 5.60 -11.75
CA VAL A 106 -10.06 6.48 -10.91
C VAL A 106 -9.18 7.19 -9.90
N MET A 107 -8.46 6.41 -9.09
CA MET A 107 -7.53 6.95 -8.11
C MET A 107 -6.56 5.87 -7.61
N ILE A 108 -5.50 6.31 -6.94
CA ILE A 108 -4.67 5.45 -6.09
C ILE A 108 -4.98 5.82 -4.65
N HIS A 109 -5.41 4.84 -3.87
CA HIS A 109 -5.67 4.98 -2.44
C HIS A 109 -4.56 4.28 -1.65
N GLN A 110 -4.11 4.93 -0.58
CA GLN A 110 -3.06 4.42 0.29
C GLN A 110 -3.45 4.61 1.75
N GLY A 111 -3.00 3.70 2.61
CA GLY A 111 -3.31 3.74 4.03
C GLY A 111 -2.74 2.55 4.77
N PHE A 112 -3.29 2.27 5.94
CA PHE A 112 -2.92 1.14 6.79
C PHE A 112 -4.17 0.27 7.01
N ARG A 113 -4.00 -1.05 6.97
CA ARG A 113 -5.05 -1.99 7.39
C ARG A 113 -4.43 -3.28 7.90
N VAL A 114 -5.22 -4.00 8.69
CA VAL A 114 -4.92 -5.39 9.06
C VAL A 114 -5.46 -6.32 7.97
N PHE A 115 -4.60 -7.18 7.42
CA PHE A 115 -4.99 -8.19 6.43
C PHE A 115 -5.34 -9.52 7.10
N SER A 116 -5.74 -10.52 6.30
CA SER A 116 -6.17 -11.84 6.81
C SER A 116 -5.09 -12.60 7.60
N ASP A 117 -3.82 -12.21 7.47
CA ASP A 117 -2.70 -12.75 8.24
C ASP A 117 -2.53 -12.11 9.62
N GLY A 118 -3.38 -11.13 9.97
CA GLY A 118 -3.39 -10.45 11.26
C GLY A 118 -2.33 -9.35 11.39
N LYS A 119 -1.54 -9.07 10.34
CA LYS A 119 -0.53 -8.02 10.37
C LYS A 119 -1.12 -6.70 9.87
N GLU A 120 -0.85 -5.63 10.60
CA GLU A 120 -1.07 -4.27 10.08
C GLU A 120 0.07 -3.91 9.14
N CYS A 121 -0.26 -3.56 7.91
CA CYS A 121 0.74 -3.08 6.96
C CYS A 121 0.20 -1.92 6.11
N ILE A 122 1.14 -1.21 5.49
CA ILE A 122 0.82 -0.18 4.51
C ILE A 122 0.25 -0.87 3.29
N PHE A 123 -0.80 -0.29 2.72
CA PHE A 123 -1.29 -0.72 1.42
C PHE A 123 -1.30 0.42 0.42
N LYS A 124 -1.22 0.04 -0.86
CA LYS A 124 -1.44 0.92 -2.00
C LYS A 124 -2.33 0.21 -3.02
N CYS A 125 -3.50 0.78 -3.24
CA CYS A 125 -4.54 0.23 -4.09
C CYS A 125 -4.79 1.16 -5.28
N ALA A 126 -4.56 0.67 -6.50
CA ALA A 126 -5.01 1.37 -7.70
C ALA A 126 -6.43 0.93 -8.06
N ILE A 127 -7.34 1.90 -8.14
CA ILE A 127 -8.76 1.67 -8.42
C ILE A 127 -9.03 2.09 -9.85
N TYR A 128 -9.52 1.15 -10.64
CA TYR A 128 -9.82 1.33 -12.05
C TYR A 128 -11.31 1.14 -12.34
N PHE A 129 -11.71 1.72 -13.46
CA PHE A 129 -12.98 1.47 -14.11
C PHE A 129 -12.74 0.93 -15.53
N ALA A 130 -13.55 -0.02 -15.97
CA ALA A 130 -13.52 -0.55 -17.33
C ALA A 130 -14.92 -0.73 -17.91
N LEU A 131 -15.09 -0.34 -19.17
CA LEU A 131 -16.31 -0.60 -19.94
C LEU A 131 -16.27 -2.00 -20.56
N ILE A 132 -17.37 -2.75 -20.42
CA ILE A 132 -17.51 -4.12 -20.93
C ILE A 132 -18.80 -4.28 -21.78
N GLY A 133 -18.80 -5.23 -22.70
CA GLY A 133 -19.98 -5.59 -23.49
C GLY A 133 -20.32 -4.62 -24.63
N ASN A 134 -19.32 -4.30 -25.45
CA ASN A 134 -19.55 -3.74 -26.79
C ASN A 134 -20.15 -4.79 -27.72
#